data_AF-A0A1X0RKH4-F1
#
_entry.id   AF-A0A1X0RKH4-F1
#
_cell.length_a   1.000
_cell.length_b   1.000
_cell.length_c   1.000
_cell.angle_alpha   90.00
_cell.angle_beta   90.00
_cell.angle_gamma   90.00
#
_symmetry.space_group_name_H-M   'P 1'
#
loop_
_entity.id
_entity.type
_entity.pdbx_description
1 polymer ?
#
loop_
_entity_poly.entity_id
_entity_poly.type
_entity_poly.pdbx_seq_one_letter_code
_entity_poly.pdbx_strand_id
1 'polypeptide(L)'
;KYGLSITKITTFLSKQLEDAQNVCLRRIFGGSHVSSTTVMLHMSKLPTMQERAYALQSQFLLRSLTLPEDALLHHLLLLIRQPRSHSQWYKLSRSPIWKRCSPNSESLDRRSLRSIQREYRQDNLNKKRSTHASVLLMH
;
A
#
# COMPACT_ATOMS: atom_id res chain seq x y z
N LYS A 1 11.81 -20.80 0.85
CA LYS A 1 10.68 -19.85 1.05
C LYS A 1 10.24 -19.33 -0.32
N TYR A 2 9.40 -20.07 -1.03
CA TYR A 2 8.84 -19.64 -2.33
C TYR A 2 7.76 -18.60 -2.03
N GLY A 3 8.13 -17.33 -2.15
CA GLY A 3 7.27 -16.20 -1.79
C GLY A 3 6.08 -16.13 -2.73
N LEU A 4 4.87 -16.12 -2.14
CA LEU A 4 3.63 -15.70 -2.80
C LEU A 4 3.93 -14.49 -3.70
N SER A 5 3.75 -14.66 -5.01
CA SER A 5 3.89 -13.55 -5.94
C SER A 5 2.87 -12.48 -5.53
N ILE A 6 3.37 -11.30 -5.13
CA ILE A 6 2.47 -10.19 -4.83
C ILE A 6 1.95 -9.73 -6.20
N THR A 7 0.74 -10.18 -6.53
CA THR A 7 0.00 -9.69 -7.68
C THR A 7 -0.59 -8.33 -7.33
N LYS A 8 -0.90 -7.53 -8.35
CA LYS A 8 -1.68 -6.31 -8.12
C LYS A 8 -3.03 -6.71 -7.52
N ILE A 9 -3.33 -6.21 -6.31
CA ILE A 9 -4.63 -6.44 -5.68
C ILE A 9 -5.71 -5.84 -6.58
N THR A 10 -6.69 -6.67 -6.96
CA THR A 10 -7.85 -6.24 -7.74
C THR A 10 -8.79 -5.41 -6.86
N THR A 11 -9.61 -4.58 -7.47
CA THR A 11 -10.64 -3.80 -6.75
C THR A 11 -11.57 -4.70 -5.94
N PHE A 12 -11.95 -5.85 -6.51
CA PHE A 12 -12.76 -6.87 -5.85
C PHE A 12 -12.09 -7.44 -4.60
N LEU A 13 -10.83 -7.90 -4.71
CA LEU A 13 -10.10 -8.44 -3.56
C LEU A 13 -9.84 -7.36 -2.50
N SER A 14 -9.53 -6.13 -2.92
CA SER A 14 -9.38 -5.00 -2.00
C SER A 14 -10.65 -4.76 -1.22
N LYS A 15 -11.82 -4.81 -1.87
CA LYS A 15 -13.12 -4.60 -1.23
C LYS A 15 -13.42 -5.70 -0.21
N GLN A 16 -13.27 -6.97 -0.59
CA GLN A 16 -13.49 -8.08 0.33
C GLN A 16 -12.60 -8.02 1.58
N LEU A 17 -11.33 -7.67 1.39
CA LEU A 17 -10.40 -7.49 2.50
C LEU A 17 -10.81 -6.31 3.40
N GLU A 18 -11.23 -5.19 2.80
CA GLU A 18 -11.70 -4.03 3.55
C GLU A 18 -12.98 -4.36 4.34
N ASP A 19 -13.93 -5.08 3.74
CA ASP A 19 -15.17 -5.52 4.38
C ASP A 19 -14.88 -6.46 5.55
N ALA A 20 -13.95 -7.41 5.39
CA ALA A 20 -13.50 -8.28 6.47
C ALA A 20 -12.84 -7.48 7.61
N GLN A 21 -11.96 -6.51 7.29
CA GLN A 21 -11.38 -5.62 8.30
C GLN A 21 -12.46 -4.82 9.05
N ASN A 22 -13.44 -4.29 8.32
CA ASN A 22 -14.54 -3.51 8.87
C ASN A 22 -15.40 -4.32 9.85
N VAL A 23 -15.71 -5.58 9.53
CA VAL A 23 -16.42 -6.50 10.42
C VAL A 23 -15.62 -6.72 11.70
N CYS A 24 -14.32 -7.01 11.59
CA CYS A 24 -13.46 -7.22 12.75
C CYS A 24 -13.37 -5.97 13.63
N LEU A 25 -13.24 -4.77 13.04
CA LEU A 25 -13.19 -3.52 13.79
C LEU A 25 -14.46 -3.28 14.59
N ARG A 26 -15.63 -3.42 13.96
CA ARG A 26 -16.92 -3.27 14.67
C ARG A 26 -17.02 -4.22 15.84
N ARG A 27 -16.59 -5.48 15.65
CA ARG A 27 -16.61 -6.48 16.73
C ARG A 27 -15.68 -6.12 17.89
N ILE A 28 -14.47 -5.65 17.61
CA ILE A 28 -13.50 -5.22 18.63
C ILE A 28 -14.02 -4.04 19.44
N PHE A 29 -14.67 -3.08 18.77
CA PHE A 29 -15.21 -1.88 19.41
C PHE A 29 -16.63 -2.08 19.98
N GLY A 30 -17.21 -3.29 19.90
CA GLY A 30 -18.60 -3.56 20.33
C GLY A 30 -19.67 -2.79 19.52
N GLY A 31 -19.32 -2.33 18.33
CA GLY A 31 -20.21 -1.56 17.46
C GLY A 31 -21.20 -2.41 16.67
N SER A 32 -22.30 -1.79 16.23
CA SER A 32 -23.29 -2.40 15.35
C SER A 32 -22.83 -2.38 13.88
N HIS A 33 -23.60 -3.02 13.00
CA HIS A 33 -23.28 -3.08 11.57
C HIS A 33 -23.25 -1.69 10.88
N VAL A 34 -23.94 -0.69 11.45
CA VAL A 34 -23.94 0.70 10.97
C VAL A 34 -22.85 1.58 11.60
N SER A 35 -22.11 1.08 12.59
CA SER A 35 -21.05 1.85 13.24
C SER A 35 -19.95 2.21 12.25
N SER A 36 -19.46 3.45 12.37
CA SER A 36 -18.45 4.02 11.49
C SER A 36 -17.09 3.37 11.70
N THR A 37 -16.64 2.60 10.71
CA THR A 37 -15.31 1.99 10.71
C THR A 37 -14.21 2.99 10.39
N THR A 38 -14.53 4.10 9.71
CA THR A 38 -13.60 5.21 9.48
C THR A 38 -13.12 5.82 10.80
N VAL A 39 -14.04 6.05 11.76
CA VAL A 39 -13.69 6.56 13.09
C VAL A 39 -12.88 5.52 13.87
N MET A 40 -13.29 4.24 13.84
CA MET A 40 -12.56 3.16 14.51
C MET A 40 -11.14 2.98 13.98
N LEU A 41 -10.94 3.07 12.65
CA LEU A 41 -9.62 3.08 12.01
C LEU A 41 -8.76 4.23 12.52
N HIS A 42 -9.35 5.41 12.68
CA HIS A 42 -8.65 6.58 13.20
C HIS A 42 -8.22 6.38 14.66
N MET A 43 -9.14 5.98 15.54
CA MET A 43 -8.87 5.75 16.96
C MET A 43 -7.80 4.68 17.18
N SER A 44 -7.86 3.59 16.40
CA SER A 44 -6.90 2.49 16.47
C SER A 44 -5.59 2.76 15.73
N LYS A 45 -5.46 3.93 15.06
CA LYS A 45 -4.33 4.25 14.19
C LYS A 45 -4.04 3.08 13.24
N LEU A 46 -5.07 2.58 12.57
CA LEU A 46 -4.95 1.50 11.57
C LEU A 46 -5.07 2.05 10.13
N PRO A 47 -4.24 1.57 9.19
CA PRO A 47 -4.42 1.88 7.78
C PRO A 47 -5.53 1.02 7.17
N THR A 48 -6.09 1.49 6.05
CA THR A 48 -7.03 0.71 5.23
C THR A 48 -6.32 -0.49 4.59
N MET A 49 -7.06 -1.48 4.09
CA MET A 49 -6.47 -2.62 3.38
C MET A 49 -5.78 -2.18 2.10
N GLN A 50 -6.29 -1.16 1.42
CA GLN A 50 -5.64 -0.59 0.24
C GLN A 50 -4.28 0.06 0.57
N GLU A 51 -4.19 0.81 1.67
CA GLU A 51 -2.92 1.40 2.11
C GLU A 51 -1.89 0.32 2.49
N ARG A 52 -2.34 -0.74 3.17
CA ARG A 52 -1.52 -1.92 3.49
C ARG A 52 -1.03 -2.62 2.22
N ALA A 53 -1.90 -2.74 1.20
CA ALA A 53 -1.55 -3.33 -0.08
C ALA A 53 -0.40 -2.56 -0.75
N TYR A 54 -0.50 -1.23 -0.84
CA TYR A 54 0.58 -0.41 -1.42
C TYR A 54 1.88 -0.52 -0.62
N ALA A 55 1.81 -0.63 0.71
CA ALA A 55 2.98 -0.83 1.54
C ALA A 55 3.66 -2.18 1.28
N LEU A 56 2.88 -3.27 1.13
CA LEU A 56 3.40 -4.59 0.78
C LEU A 56 3.97 -4.64 -0.63
N GLN A 57 3.30 -4.01 -1.60
CA GLN A 57 3.78 -3.92 -2.99
C GLN A 57 5.13 -3.20 -3.08
N SER A 58 5.27 -2.07 -2.38
CA SER A 58 6.54 -1.33 -2.36
C SER A 58 7.66 -2.09 -1.62
N GLN A 59 7.34 -2.86 -0.58
CA GLN A 59 8.32 -3.75 0.07
C GLN A 59 8.78 -4.88 -0.86
N PHE A 60 7.87 -5.45 -1.64
CA PHE A 60 8.18 -6.46 -2.65
C PHE A 60 9.12 -5.91 -3.73
N LEU A 61 8.78 -4.72 -4.25
CA LEU A 61 9.60 -4.04 -5.27
C LEU A 61 11.00 -3.74 -4.73
N LEU A 62 11.12 -3.19 -3.53
CA LEU A 62 12.43 -2.96 -2.90
C LEU A 62 13.21 -4.26 -2.77
N ARG A 63 12.59 -5.31 -2.22
CA ARG A 63 13.25 -6.62 -2.08
C ARG A 63 13.74 -7.16 -3.41
N SER A 64 12.95 -7.02 -4.47
CA SER A 64 13.37 -7.49 -5.79
C SER A 64 14.65 -6.78 -6.26
N LEU A 65 14.81 -5.48 -5.98
CA LEU A 65 15.99 -4.71 -6.36
C LEU A 65 17.24 -5.04 -5.51
N THR A 66 17.04 -5.53 -4.29
CA THR A 66 18.13 -5.87 -3.36
C THR A 66 18.38 -7.38 -3.28
N LEU A 67 17.92 -8.15 -4.26
CA LEU A 67 18.20 -9.59 -4.30
C LEU A 67 19.66 -9.83 -4.72
N PRO A 68 20.29 -10.88 -4.18
CA PRO A 68 21.64 -11.25 -4.58
C PRO A 68 21.65 -11.66 -6.07
N GLU A 69 22.82 -11.53 -6.70
CA GLU A 69 22.97 -11.73 -8.15
C GLU A 69 22.62 -13.15 -8.60
N ASP A 70 22.83 -14.15 -7.73
CA ASP A 70 22.50 -15.56 -7.97
C ASP A 70 20.99 -15.86 -7.96
N ALA A 71 20.15 -14.90 -7.53
CA ALA A 71 18.71 -15.08 -7.57
C ALA A 71 18.19 -14.99 -9.01
N LEU A 72 17.44 -15.98 -9.47
CA LEU A 72 16.78 -15.98 -10.78
C LEU A 72 15.99 -14.68 -11.05
N LEU A 73 15.32 -14.13 -10.02
CA LEU A 73 14.58 -12.88 -10.18
C LEU A 73 15.51 -11.69 -10.46
N HIS A 74 16.74 -11.68 -9.93
CA HIS A 74 17.73 -10.63 -10.21
C HIS A 74 18.03 -10.55 -11.71
N HIS A 75 18.27 -11.69 -12.36
CA HIS A 75 18.49 -11.73 -13.81
C HIS A 75 17.23 -11.37 -14.61
N LEU A 76 16.05 -11.80 -14.14
CA LEU A 76 14.79 -11.47 -14.81
C LEU A 76 14.35 -10.01 -14.64
N LEU A 77 14.88 -9.26 -13.67
CA LEU A 77 14.50 -7.87 -13.42
C LEU A 77 14.65 -6.99 -14.66
N LEU A 78 15.73 -7.18 -15.42
CA LEU A 78 15.97 -6.41 -16.65
C LEU A 78 14.85 -6.57 -17.68
N LEU A 79 14.22 -7.74 -17.72
CA LEU A 79 13.11 -8.05 -18.61
C LEU A 79 11.77 -7.56 -18.04
N ILE A 80 11.49 -7.86 -16.77
CA ILE A 80 10.19 -7.54 -16.16
C ILE A 80 10.02 -6.06 -15.79
N ARG A 81 11.10 -5.29 -15.67
CA ARG A 81 11.02 -3.83 -15.43
C ARG A 81 10.54 -3.05 -16.65
N GLN A 82 10.63 -3.64 -17.84
CA GLN A 82 10.26 -2.96 -19.06
C GLN A 82 8.75 -2.67 -19.11
N PRO A 83 8.32 -1.48 -19.56
CA PRO A 83 6.90 -1.17 -19.72
C PRO A 83 6.15 -2.16 -20.62
N ARG A 84 6.82 -2.69 -21.65
CA ARG A 84 6.27 -3.64 -22.62
C ARG A 84 6.16 -5.08 -22.10
N SER A 85 6.73 -5.38 -20.93
CA SER A 85 6.74 -6.75 -20.39
C SER A 85 5.37 -7.21 -19.86
N HIS A 86 4.41 -6.30 -19.68
CA HIS A 86 3.14 -6.55 -19.01
C HIS A 86 3.26 -7.23 -17.64
N SER A 87 4.46 -7.21 -17.05
CA SER A 87 4.79 -7.96 -15.84
C SER A 87 4.04 -7.43 -14.62
N GLN A 88 3.87 -8.28 -13.61
CA GLN A 88 3.34 -7.83 -12.33
C GLN A 88 4.27 -6.79 -11.69
N TRP A 89 5.58 -6.95 -11.83
CA TRP A 89 6.55 -5.98 -11.31
C TRP A 89 6.27 -4.56 -11.84
N TYR A 90 6.10 -4.42 -13.16
CA TYR A 90 5.80 -3.12 -13.77
C TYR A 90 4.44 -2.58 -13.31
N LYS A 91 3.42 -3.45 -13.19
CA LYS A 91 2.10 -3.05 -12.67
C LYS A 91 2.17 -2.55 -11.22
N LEU A 92 3.00 -3.18 -10.39
CA LEU A 92 3.21 -2.81 -8.99
C LEU A 92 4.00 -1.50 -8.84
N SER A 93 4.98 -1.25 -9.71
CA SER A 93 5.80 -0.03 -9.66
C SER A 93 4.98 1.25 -9.95
N ARG A 94 3.78 1.10 -10.49
CA ARG A 94 2.81 2.19 -10.68
C ARG A 94 2.05 2.58 -9.41
N SER A 95 2.27 1.88 -8.29
CA SER A 95 1.59 2.17 -7.02
C SER A 95 1.95 3.59 -6.49
N PRO A 96 1.04 4.26 -5.77
CA PRO A 96 1.29 5.62 -5.28
C PRO A 96 2.53 5.75 -4.39
N ILE A 97 2.78 4.76 -3.53
CA ILE A 97 3.95 4.74 -2.63
C ILE A 97 5.23 4.56 -3.44
N TRP A 98 5.24 3.63 -4.41
CA TRP A 98 6.44 3.40 -5.21
C TRP A 98 6.78 4.58 -6.12
N LYS A 99 5.78 5.30 -6.64
CA LYS A 99 6.00 6.52 -7.42
C LYS A 99 6.72 7.64 -6.66
N ARG A 100 6.63 7.64 -5.32
CA ARG A 100 7.38 8.58 -4.46
C ARG A 100 8.82 8.14 -4.24
N CYS A 101 9.13 6.88 -4.48
CA CYS A 101 10.51 6.39 -4.45
C CYS A 101 11.19 6.90 -5.72
N SER A 102 12.16 7.80 -5.59
CA SER A 102 12.86 8.38 -6.74
C SER A 102 13.57 7.27 -7.54
N PRO A 103 13.39 7.19 -8.88
CA PRO A 103 14.01 6.17 -9.70
C PRO A 103 15.54 6.29 -9.80
N ASN A 104 16.13 7.42 -9.36
CA ASN A 104 17.56 7.70 -9.46
C ASN A 104 18.30 7.56 -8.11
N SER A 105 17.61 7.13 -7.05
CA SER A 105 18.23 7.05 -5.73
C SER A 105 18.96 5.72 -5.59
N GLU A 106 20.27 5.74 -5.85
CA GLU A 106 21.21 4.68 -5.45
C GLU A 106 21.12 4.36 -3.94
N SER A 107 20.49 5.25 -3.16
CA SER A 107 20.26 5.13 -1.72
C SER A 107 18.88 4.61 -1.32
N LEU A 108 18.06 4.04 -2.24
CA LEU A 108 16.76 3.49 -1.86
C LEU A 108 16.93 2.23 -1.00
N ASP A 109 16.90 2.42 0.31
CA ASP A 109 17.05 1.39 1.32
C ASP A 109 15.73 1.11 2.07
N ARG A 110 15.79 0.19 3.05
CA ARG A 110 14.62 -0.17 3.85
C ARG A 110 14.16 0.97 4.77
N ARG A 111 15.03 1.91 5.14
CA ARG A 111 14.68 3.04 6.03
C ARG A 111 13.94 4.12 5.25
N SER A 112 14.46 4.53 4.09
CA SER A 112 13.83 5.49 3.19
C SER A 112 12.44 5.01 2.76
N LEU A 113 12.28 3.73 2.38
CA LEU A 113 10.95 3.19 2.06
C LEU A 113 9.98 3.30 3.24
N ARG A 114 10.41 2.97 4.47
CA ARG A 114 9.56 3.12 5.66
C ARG A 114 9.17 4.58 5.91
N SER A 115 10.07 5.52 5.63
CA SER A 115 9.77 6.94 5.73
C SER A 115 8.68 7.36 4.74
N ILE A 116 8.85 6.99 3.46
CA ILE A 116 7.87 7.28 2.39
C ILE A 116 6.50 6.66 2.71
N GLN A 117 6.48 5.42 3.22
CA GLN A 117 5.23 4.75 3.64
C GLN A 117 4.51 5.51 4.78
N ARG A 118 5.27 6.05 5.73
CA ARG A 118 4.70 6.86 6.83
C ARG A 118 4.18 8.20 6.33
N GLU A 119 4.94 8.88 5.49
CA GLU A 119 4.55 10.16 4.89
C GLU A 119 3.28 10.01 4.05
N TYR A 120 3.24 9.02 3.15
CA TYR A 120 2.05 8.71 2.35
C TYR A 120 0.81 8.47 3.22
N ARG A 121 1.00 7.76 4.33
CA ARG A 121 -0.08 7.52 5.29
C ARG A 121 -0.53 8.80 5.96
N GLN A 122 0.40 9.66 6.38
CA GLN A 122 0.08 10.93 7.01
C GLN A 122 -0.67 11.87 6.06
N ASP A 123 -0.25 11.92 4.80
CA ASP A 123 -0.93 12.71 3.76
C ASP A 123 -2.37 12.24 3.53
N ASN A 124 -2.60 10.93 3.48
CA ASN A 124 -3.93 10.38 3.35
C ASN A 124 -4.82 10.72 4.55
N LEU A 125 -4.26 10.71 5.77
CA LEU A 125 -4.98 11.14 6.97
C LEU A 125 -5.32 12.64 6.90
N ASN A 126 -4.37 13.48 6.51
CA ASN A 126 -4.55 14.92 6.36
C ASN A 126 -5.60 15.24 5.28
N LYS A 127 -5.57 14.53 4.15
CA LYS A 127 -6.55 14.67 3.07
C LYS A 127 -7.96 14.32 3.54
N LYS A 128 -8.12 13.19 4.27
CA LYS A 128 -9.41 12.81 4.86
C LYS A 128 -9.94 13.89 5.81
N ARG A 129 -9.07 14.45 6.67
CA ARG A 129 -9.43 15.55 7.58
C ARG A 129 -9.88 16.81 6.82
N SER A 130 -9.14 17.21 5.78
CA SER A 130 -9.47 18.39 4.97
C SER A 130 -10.81 18.22 4.24
N THR A 131 -11.10 17.04 3.69
CA THR A 131 -12.40 16.75 3.08
C THR A 131 -13.54 16.86 4.08
N HIS A 132 -13.38 16.35 5.30
CA HIS A 132 -14.41 16.50 6.33
C HIS A 132 -14.57 17.94 6.82
N ALA A 133 -13.48 18.71 6.94
CA ALA A 133 -13.54 20.11 7.33
C ALA A 133 -14.23 20.99 6.27
N SER A 134 -14.00 20.71 4.98
CA SER A 134 -14.63 21.45 3.88
C SER A 134 -16.13 21.15 3.74
N VAL A 135 -16.58 19.94 4.07
CA VAL A 135 -18.02 19.60 4.13
C VAL A 135 -18.74 20.35 5.27
N LEU A 136 -18.06 20.62 6.38
CA LEU A 136 -18.64 21.34 7.52
C LEU A 136 -18.70 22.87 7.31
N LEU A 137 -17.91 23.43 6.40
CA LEU A 137 -17.87 24.87 6.09
C LEU A 137 -18.80 25.27 4.92
N MET A 138 -19.49 24.29 4.31
CA MET A 138 -20.43 24.50 3.19
C MET A 138 -21.90 24.42 3.62
N HIS A 139 -22.15 24.33 4.93
CA HIS A 139 -23.45 24.41 5.60
C HIS A 139 -23.44 25.57 6.61
#